data_AF-A0A1I8B2I6-F1
#
_entry.id   AF-A0A1I8B2I6-F1
#
_cell.length_a   1.000
_cell.length_b   1.000
_cell.length_c   1.000
_cell.angle_alpha   90.00
_cell.angle_beta   90.00
_cell.angle_gamma   90.00
#
_symmetry.space_group_name_H-M   'P 1'
#
loop_
_entity.id
_entity.type
_entity.pdbx_description
1 polymer ?
#
loop_
_entity_poly.entity_id
_entity_poly.type
_entity_poly.pdbx_seq_one_letter_code
_entity_poly.pdbx_strand_id
1 'polypeptide(L)'
;MSNDLRTISNENKKILLNKNVIAVDQDPLGIFGRMVYKKFSKSLFSLGLTYFGGYSVQDLWNEQQLGYMTPMDEYSVMLNHTSVSMFKATLKMDLNDLDNNEIR
;
A
#
# COMPACT_ATOMS: atom_id res chain seq x y z
N MET A 1 22.39 -4.40 4.21
CA MET A 1 22.47 -5.12 2.92
C MET A 1 23.78 -5.88 2.84
N SER A 2 23.79 -7.12 2.32
CA SER A 2 25.01 -7.93 2.13
C SER A 2 25.12 -8.36 0.65
N ASN A 3 25.44 -7.42 -0.23
CA ASN A 3 25.63 -7.65 -1.66
C ASN A 3 26.79 -6.79 -2.18
N ASP A 4 27.47 -7.21 -3.25
CA ASP A 4 28.49 -6.36 -3.89
C ASP A 4 27.81 -5.22 -4.66
N LEU A 5 27.96 -4.00 -4.14
CA LEU A 5 27.32 -2.81 -4.68
C LEU A 5 27.96 -2.33 -6.00
N ARG A 6 29.16 -2.83 -6.33
CA ARG A 6 29.88 -2.46 -7.56
C ARG A 6 29.35 -3.20 -8.78
N THR A 7 28.75 -4.37 -8.56
CA THR A 7 28.34 -5.30 -9.63
C THR A 7 26.83 -5.55 -9.67
N ILE A 8 26.06 -4.83 -8.83
CA ILE A 8 24.61 -5.01 -8.74
C ILE A 8 23.90 -4.60 -10.05
N SER A 9 22.92 -5.39 -10.47
CA SER A 9 22.09 -5.06 -11.63
C SER A 9 21.21 -3.83 -11.38
N ASN A 10 20.84 -3.12 -12.45
CA ASN A 10 19.95 -1.97 -12.35
C ASN A 10 18.55 -2.34 -11.82
N GLU A 11 18.06 -3.55 -12.11
CA GLU A 11 16.78 -4.05 -11.61
C GLU A 11 16.82 -4.24 -10.09
N ASN A 12 17.85 -4.92 -9.58
CA ASN A 12 18.01 -5.11 -8.13
C ASN A 12 18.22 -3.77 -7.42
N LYS A 13 18.95 -2.84 -8.05
CA LYS A 13 19.14 -1.49 -7.53
C LYS A 13 17.81 -0.72 -7.44
N LYS A 14 16.92 -0.84 -8.43
CA LYS A 14 15.59 -0.21 -8.40
C LYS A 14 14.74 -0.74 -7.25
N ILE A 15 14.77 -2.05 -7.00
CA ILE A 15 14.05 -2.66 -5.87
C ILE A 15 14.60 -2.16 -4.54
N LEU A 16 15.93 -2.21 -4.36
CA LEU A 16 16.58 -1.81 -3.11
C LEU A 16 16.48 -0.31 -2.81
N LEU A 17 16.33 0.53 -3.84
CA LEU A 17 16.23 1.99 -3.71
C LEU A 17 14.80 2.51 -3.90
N ASN A 18 13.78 1.63 -3.90
CA ASN A 18 12.39 2.05 -4.03
C ASN A 18 12.00 2.89 -2.80
N LYS A 19 11.89 4.22 -3.00
CA LYS A 19 11.64 5.18 -1.92
C LYS A 19 10.31 4.94 -1.23
N ASN A 20 9.29 4.49 -1.95
CA ASN A 20 7.96 4.27 -1.39
C ASN A 20 7.95 3.04 -0.49
N VAL A 21 8.66 1.98 -0.87
CA VAL A 21 8.82 0.78 -0.04
C VAL A 21 9.71 1.07 1.18
N ILE A 22 10.82 1.80 1.00
CA ILE A 22 11.66 2.25 2.12
C ILE A 22 10.86 3.10 3.10
N ALA A 23 9.97 3.97 2.63
CA ALA A 23 9.14 4.81 3.49
C ALA A 23 8.17 4.00 4.37
N VAL A 24 7.78 2.78 3.96
CA VAL A 24 7.00 1.87 4.81
C VAL A 24 7.86 1.30 5.94
N ASP A 25 9.09 0.89 5.64
CA ASP A 25 10.04 0.39 6.65
C ASP A 25 10.47 1.49 7.64
N GLN A 26 10.59 2.73 7.16
CA GLN A 26 10.97 3.91 7.94
C GLN A 26 9.76 4.72 8.42
N ASP A 27 8.58 4.10 8.54
CA ASP A 27 7.38 4.78 9.03
C ASP A 27 7.60 5.26 10.48
N PRO A 28 7.46 6.57 10.79
CA PRO A 28 7.69 7.11 12.13
C PRO A 28 6.77 6.54 13.20
N LEU A 29 5.60 6.01 12.83
CA LEU A 29 4.72 5.32 13.78
C LEU A 29 5.32 3.98 14.25
N GLY A 30 6.20 3.37 13.46
CA GLY A 30 6.94 2.15 13.83
C GLY A 30 6.04 0.94 14.10
N ILE A 31 4.82 0.93 13.54
CA ILE A 31 3.86 -0.15 13.78
C ILE A 31 4.16 -1.31 12.84
N PHE A 32 4.52 -2.46 13.42
CA PHE A 32 4.77 -3.67 12.63
C PHE A 32 3.51 -4.18 11.94
N GLY A 33 3.66 -4.61 10.68
CA GLY A 33 2.60 -5.25 9.92
C GLY A 33 2.13 -6.57 10.56
N ARG A 34 0.86 -6.91 10.34
CA ARG A 34 0.24 -8.16 10.80
C ARG A 34 -0.23 -9.01 9.63
N MET A 35 -0.09 -10.33 9.73
CA MET A 35 -0.72 -11.24 8.77
C MET A 35 -2.23 -11.24 9.01
N VAL A 36 -3.01 -10.83 8.00
CA VAL A 36 -4.47 -10.84 8.09
C VAL A 36 -5.05 -12.12 7.46
N TYR A 37 -4.60 -12.49 6.26
CA TYR A 37 -5.08 -13.69 5.54
C TYR A 37 -4.02 -14.32 4.65
N LYS A 38 -4.24 -15.58 4.24
CA LYS A 38 -3.39 -16.37 3.33
C LYS A 38 -3.96 -16.49 1.90
N LYS A 39 -5.05 -15.77 1.56
CA LYS A 39 -5.77 -15.88 0.27
C LYS A 39 -5.69 -14.57 -0.52
N PHE A 40 -5.74 -14.70 -1.84
CA PHE A 40 -5.31 -13.71 -2.82
C PHE A 40 -6.34 -12.66 -3.29
N SER A 41 -7.60 -12.83 -2.88
CA SER A 41 -8.72 -11.99 -3.30
C SER A 41 -9.51 -11.63 -2.05
N LYS A 42 -9.55 -10.34 -1.72
CA LYS A 42 -10.11 -9.84 -0.46
C LYS A 42 -10.68 -8.44 -0.61
N SER A 43 -11.80 -8.19 0.07
CA SER A 43 -12.33 -6.84 0.20
C SER A 43 -11.43 -5.98 1.07
N LEU A 44 -11.39 -4.68 0.78
CA LEU A 44 -10.66 -3.70 1.59
C LEU A 44 -11.12 -3.74 3.05
N PHE A 45 -12.42 -3.92 3.29
CA PHE A 45 -12.99 -4.07 4.62
C PHE A 45 -12.29 -5.18 5.42
N SER A 46 -12.06 -6.34 4.79
CA SER A 46 -11.41 -7.47 5.48
C SER A 46 -9.94 -7.19 5.84
N LEU A 47 -9.27 -6.29 5.12
CA LEU A 47 -7.91 -5.85 5.41
C LEU A 47 -7.85 -4.81 6.56
N GLY A 48 -9.00 -4.37 7.07
CA GLY A 48 -9.11 -3.33 8.09
C GLY A 48 -9.28 -1.91 7.53
N LEU A 49 -9.47 -1.79 6.21
CA LEU A 49 -9.76 -0.52 5.54
C LEU A 49 -11.28 -0.30 5.54
N THR A 50 -11.81 0.28 6.63
CA THR A 50 -13.25 0.36 6.92
C THR A 50 -13.87 1.73 6.69
N TYR A 51 -13.12 2.74 6.27
CA TYR A 51 -13.65 4.08 6.00
C TYR A 51 -14.48 4.09 4.71
N PHE A 52 -15.79 4.35 4.84
CA PHE A 52 -16.74 4.30 3.73
C PHE A 52 -16.54 5.39 2.67
N GLY A 53 -15.92 6.53 3.03
CA GLY A 53 -15.51 7.56 2.07
C GLY A 53 -14.33 7.14 1.18
N GLY A 54 -13.78 5.93 1.41
CA GLY A 54 -12.88 5.26 0.50
C GLY A 54 -11.43 5.72 0.52
N TYR A 55 -10.65 5.10 -0.36
CA TYR A 55 -9.20 5.18 -0.37
C TYR A 55 -8.70 5.39 -1.80
N SER A 56 -7.71 6.25 -1.94
CA SER A 56 -6.85 6.33 -3.12
C SER A 56 -5.79 5.23 -2.99
N VAL A 57 -5.85 4.23 -3.87
CA VAL A 57 -4.99 3.04 -3.85
C VAL A 57 -3.91 3.14 -4.91
N GLN A 58 -2.66 2.89 -4.51
CA GLN A 58 -1.47 2.96 -5.35
C GLN A 58 -0.60 1.71 -5.16
N ASP A 59 -0.14 1.09 -6.25
CA ASP A 59 0.87 0.03 -6.23
C ASP A 59 2.26 0.63 -5.95
N LEU A 60 2.99 0.07 -4.98
CA LEU A 60 4.28 0.61 -4.55
C LEU A 60 5.46 0.12 -5.38
N TRP A 61 5.32 -0.96 -6.17
CA TRP A 61 6.40 -1.48 -7.01
C TRP A 61 6.56 -0.67 -8.28
N ASN A 62 5.44 -0.30 -8.92
CA ASN A 62 5.42 0.40 -10.20
C ASN A 62 4.91 1.84 -10.08
N GLU A 63 4.60 2.30 -8.87
CA GLU A 63 4.00 3.62 -8.59
C GLU A 63 2.66 3.85 -9.30
N GLN A 64 2.02 2.78 -9.78
CA GLN A 64 0.79 2.84 -10.54
C GLN A 64 -0.39 3.18 -9.64
N GLN A 65 -1.11 4.24 -9.99
CA GLN A 65 -2.37 4.58 -9.35
C GLN A 65 -3.44 3.55 -9.76
N LEU A 66 -3.93 2.74 -8.81
CA LEU A 66 -4.98 1.75 -9.04
C LEU A 66 -6.37 2.37 -8.99
N GLY A 67 -6.50 3.56 -8.41
CA GLY A 67 -7.73 4.36 -8.43
C GLY A 67 -8.36 4.50 -7.06
N TYR A 68 -9.66 4.78 -7.04
CA TYR A 68 -10.46 4.93 -5.83
C TYR A 68 -11.16 3.61 -5.50
N MET A 69 -11.05 3.18 -4.24
CA MET A 69 -11.66 1.94 -3.74
C MET A 69 -12.33 2.18 -2.39
N THR A 70 -13.54 1.68 -2.24
CA THR A 70 -14.32 1.64 -1.01
C THR A 70 -14.06 0.34 -0.24
N PRO A 71 -14.44 0.25 1.05
CA PRO A 71 -14.32 -0.99 1.81
C PRO A 71 -15.02 -2.20 1.18
N MET A 72 -16.06 -1.97 0.36
CA MET A 72 -16.82 -3.02 -0.31
C MET A 72 -16.15 -3.52 -1.59
N ASP A 73 -15.21 -2.76 -2.14
CA ASP A 73 -14.47 -3.18 -3.33
C ASP A 73 -13.48 -4.29 -3.00
N GLU A 74 -13.31 -5.20 -3.95
CA GLU A 74 -12.38 -6.32 -3.84
C GLU A 74 -11.03 -5.94 -4.46
N TYR A 75 -9.97 -6.10 -3.67
CA TYR A 75 -8.61 -6.03 -4.16
C TYR A 75 -8.21 -7.40 -4.70
N SER A 76 -7.97 -7.45 -6.01
CA SER A 76 -7.61 -8.65 -6.76
C SER A 76 -6.33 -8.40 -7.56
N VAL A 77 -5.31 -9.22 -7.32
CA VAL A 77 -4.02 -9.16 -8.03
C VAL A 77 -3.62 -10.55 -8.50
N MET A 78 -3.13 -10.65 -9.74
CA MET A 78 -2.52 -11.87 -10.25
C MET A 78 -1.05 -11.87 -9.87
N LEU A 79 -0.62 -12.83 -9.06
CA LEU A 79 0.79 -12.98 -8.70
C LEU A 79 1.32 -14.32 -9.20
N ASN A 80 2.56 -14.26 -9.67
CA ASN A 80 3.34 -15.43 -9.99
C ASN A 80 3.79 -16.14 -8.69
N HIS A 81 4.28 -17.37 -8.81
CA HIS A 81 4.87 -18.08 -7.68
C HIS A 81 5.96 -17.22 -7.01
N THR A 82 5.94 -17.19 -5.67
CA THR A 82 6.87 -16.44 -4.78
C THR A 82 6.94 -14.91 -4.98
N SER A 83 6.05 -14.32 -5.78
CA SER A 83 5.98 -12.86 -5.92
C SER A 83 5.13 -12.21 -4.83
N VAL A 84 5.33 -10.90 -4.64
CA VAL A 84 4.65 -10.09 -3.61
C VAL A 84 4.05 -8.86 -4.27
N SER A 85 2.83 -8.51 -3.92
CA SER A 85 2.21 -7.22 -4.23
C SER A 85 2.22 -6.35 -2.98
N MET A 86 2.48 -5.06 -3.16
CA MET A 86 2.48 -4.08 -2.10
C MET A 86 1.75 -2.84 -2.59
N PHE A 87 0.73 -2.41 -1.87
CA PHE A 87 -0.03 -1.21 -2.19
C PHE A 87 -0.17 -0.30 -0.98
N LYS A 88 -0.35 0.99 -1.24
CA LYS A 88 -0.69 2.01 -0.25
C LYS A 88 -2.12 2.46 -0.48
N ALA A 89 -2.90 2.49 0.60
CA ALA A 89 -4.25 3.06 0.61
C ALA A 89 -4.23 4.38 1.40
N THR A 90 -4.48 5.49 0.71
CA THR A 90 -4.55 6.83 1.33
C THR A 90 -6.01 7.23 1.46
N LEU A 91 -6.44 7.66 2.65
CA LEU A 91 -7.80 8.15 2.87
C LEU A 91 -8.14 9.26 1.87
N LYS A 92 -9.29 9.15 1.21
CA LYS A 92 -9.84 10.23 0.40
C LYS A 92 -11.02 10.81 1.16
N MET A 93 -10.77 11.89 1.89
CA MET A 93 -11.86 12.62 2.57
C MET A 93 -12.72 13.29 1.51
N ASP A 94 -14.03 13.16 1.65
CA ASP A 94 -14.94 14.01 0.90
C ASP A 94 -14.77 15.45 1.42
N LEU A 95 -14.80 16.45 0.55
CA LEU A 95 -14.57 17.86 0.96
C LEU A 95 -15.59 18.31 2.03
N ASN A 96 -16.74 17.63 2.10
CA ASN A 96 -17.79 17.85 3.10
C ASN A 96 -17.44 17.35 4.51
N ASP A 97 -16.41 16.49 4.67
CA ASP A 97 -15.98 15.95 5.97
C ASP A 97 -14.96 16.88 6.68
N LEU A 98 -14.33 17.81 5.95
CA LEU A 98 -13.37 18.77 6.52
C LEU A 98 -14.08 19.88 7.29
N ASP A 99 -15.26 20.33 6.84
CA ASP A 99 -16.03 21.41 7.48
C ASP A 99 -16.62 21.02 8.85
N ASN A 100 -16.74 19.73 9.14
CA ASN A 100 -17.36 19.25 10.39
C ASN A 100 -16.36 19.02 11.54
N ASN A 101 -15.05 19.13 11.30
CA ASN A 101 -14.00 18.82 12.28
C ASN A 101 -13.19 20.03 12.76
N GLU A 102 -13.45 21.25 12.25
CA GLU A 102 -12.84 22.50 12.73
C GLU A 102 -13.69 23.27 13.76
N ILE A 103 -14.83 22.71 14.22
CA ILE A 103 -15.67 23.32 15.27
C ILE A 103 -15.86 22.35 16.44
N ARG A 104 -14.79 21.94 17.12
CA ARG A 104 -14.83 21.42 18.50
C ARG A 104 -13.56 21.71 19.28
#